data_AF-A0A9E6JUK9-F1
#
_entry.id   AF-A0A9E6JUK9-F1
#
_cell.length_a   1.000
_cell.length_b   1.000
_cell.length_c   1.000
_cell.angle_alpha   90.00
_cell.angle_beta   90.00
_cell.angle_gamma   90.00
#
_symmetry.space_group_name_H-M   'P 1'
#
loop_
_entity.id
_entity.type
_entity.pdbx_description
1 polymer ?
#
loop_
_entity_poly.entity_id
_entity_poly.type
_entity_poly.pdbx_seq_one_letter_code
_entity_poly.pdbx_strand_id
1 'polypeptide(L)' 'MKKIEKPITHQIYDIIFSLLEKTPKGISWTVLASKIKEMEPNFHPKTINGCIWKLIEKYPDKVYKPEKGIFRLLKYKK' A
#
# COMPACT_ATOMS: atom_id res chain seq x y z
N MET A 1 -20.30 -12.57 19.52
CA MET A 1 -20.13 -12.20 18.10
C MET A 1 -18.67 -12.40 17.72
N LYS A 2 -18.34 -13.31 16.79
CA LYS A 2 -16.95 -13.47 16.31
C LYS A 2 -16.61 -12.24 15.45
N LYS A 3 -15.61 -11.46 15.87
CA LYS A 3 -15.02 -10.39 15.05
C LYS A 3 -14.37 -11.08 13.85
N ILE A 4 -14.96 -10.97 12.66
CA ILE A 4 -14.37 -11.55 11.45
C ILE A 4 -13.12 -10.71 11.15
N GLU A 5 -11.94 -11.30 11.37
CA GLU A 5 -10.68 -10.62 11.08
C GLU A 5 -10.56 -10.37 9.58
N LYS A 6 -10.16 -9.15 9.21
CA LYS A 6 -9.95 -8.77 7.82
C LYS A 6 -8.88 -9.68 7.20
N PRO A 7 -9.01 -10.09 5.93
CA PRO A 7 -7.93 -10.80 5.24
C PRO A 7 -6.61 -10.01 5.31
N ILE A 8 -5.48 -10.70 5.43
CA ILE A 8 -4.14 -10.08 5.52
C ILE A 8 -3.93 -9.05 4.40
N THR A 9 -4.38 -9.33 3.18
CA THR A 9 -4.28 -8.40 2.05
C THR A 9 -5.03 -7.09 2.29
N HIS A 10 -6.20 -7.15 2.94
CA HIS A 10 -6.96 -5.94 3.30
C HIS A 10 -6.21 -5.10 4.33
N GLN A 11 -5.61 -5.75 5.33
CA GLN A 11 -4.79 -5.08 6.34
C GLN A 11 -3.57 -4.39 5.68
N ILE A 12 -2.91 -5.07 4.74
CA ILE A 12 -1.80 -4.50 3.96
C ILE A 12 -2.26 -3.26 3.17
N TYR A 13 -3.43 -3.32 2.51
CA TYR A 13 -3.94 -2.16 1.78
C TYR A 13 -4.28 -0.99 2.72
N ASP A 14 -4.88 -1.24 3.88
CA ASP A 14 -5.15 -0.21 4.90
C ASP A 14 -3.85 0.50 5.32
N ILE A 15 -2.77 -0.25 5.54
CA ILE A 15 -1.44 0.30 5.86
C ILE A 15 -0.88 1.10 4.69
N ILE A 16 -0.93 0.56 3.46
CA ILE A 16 -0.46 1.27 2.25
C ILE A 16 -1.17 2.63 2.12
N PHE A 17 -2.50 2.66 2.23
CA PHE A 17 -3.26 3.90 2.13
C PHE A 17 -2.90 4.88 3.25
N SER A 18 -2.73 4.41 4.49
CA SER A 18 -2.29 5.27 5.60
C SER A 18 -0.89 5.87 5.35
N LEU A 19 0.04 5.09 4.80
CA LEU A 19 1.37 5.58 4.46
C LEU A 19 1.31 6.63 3.33
N LEU A 20 0.55 6.36 2.27
CA LEU A 20 0.39 7.27 1.13
C LEU A 20 -0.32 8.57 1.52
N GLU A 21 -1.29 8.52 2.45
CA GLU A 21 -1.95 9.69 3.02
C GLU A 21 -0.95 10.62 3.73
N LYS A 22 -0.04 10.02 4.52
CA LYS A 22 1.00 10.75 5.25
C LYS A 22 2.10 11.31 4.33
N THR A 23 2.16 10.89 3.07
CA THR A 23 3.22 11.28 2.14
C THR A 23 2.63 11.82 0.84
N PRO A 24 2.19 13.10 0.82
CA PRO A 24 1.53 13.68 -0.35
C PRO A 24 2.38 13.70 -1.63
N LYS A 25 3.71 13.51 -1.55
CA LYS A 25 4.62 13.40 -2.71
C LYS A 25 4.66 11.98 -3.32
N GLY A 26 4.12 10.98 -2.63
CA GLY A 26 4.22 9.57 -3.00
C GLY A 26 5.37 8.85 -2.31
N ILE A 27 5.37 7.52 -2.39
CA ILE A 27 6.33 6.63 -1.73
C ILE A 27 6.82 5.59 -2.73
N SER A 28 8.11 5.26 -2.68
CA SER A 28 8.66 4.17 -3.49
C SER A 28 8.20 2.79 -3.01
N TRP A 29 8.17 1.83 -3.92
CA TRP A 29 7.76 0.46 -3.62
C TRP A 29 8.65 -0.20 -2.55
N THR A 30 9.96 0.07 -2.57
CA THR A 30 10.92 -0.46 -1.58
C THR A 30 10.62 0.09 -0.19
N VAL A 31 10.33 1.40 -0.10
CA VAL A 31 10.00 2.05 1.18
C VAL A 31 8.64 1.58 1.69
N LEU A 32 7.63 1.40 0.82
CA LEU A 32 6.35 0.80 1.21
C LEU A 32 6.56 -0.60 1.79
N ALA A 33 7.30 -1.46 1.09
CA ALA A 33 7.56 -2.83 1.53
C ALA A 33 8.30 -2.88 2.88
N SER A 34 9.34 -2.05 3.05
CA SER A 34 10.10 -1.95 4.31
C SER A 34 9.19 -1.50 5.46
N LYS A 35 8.45 -0.40 5.29
CA LYS A 35 7.58 0.15 6.33
C LYS A 35 6.47 -0.83 6.73
N ILE A 36 5.86 -1.52 5.77
CA ILE A 36 4.83 -2.53 6.09
C ILE A 36 5.45 -3.69 6.87
N LYS A 37 6.65 -4.14 6.50
CA LYS A 37 7.34 -5.23 7.20
C LYS A 37 7.81 -4.85 8.60
N GLU A 38 8.25 -3.60 8.79
CA GLU A 38 8.60 -3.05 10.10
C GLU A 38 7.39 -2.96 11.02
N MET A 39 6.24 -2.48 10.50
CA MET A 39 5.00 -2.40 11.26
C MET A 39 4.39 -3.77 11.54
N GLU A 40 4.46 -4.69 10.58
CA GLU A 40 3.86 -6.01 10.64
C GLU A 40 4.89 -7.10 10.26
N PRO A 41 5.80 -7.46 11.19
CA PRO A 41 6.85 -8.45 10.94
C PRO A 41 6.32 -9.84 10.56
N ASN A 42 5.06 -10.14 10.89
CA ASN A 42 4.44 -11.42 10.56
C ASN A 42 3.94 -11.51 9.11
N PHE A 43 3.81 -10.38 8.41
CA PHE A 43 3.38 -10.40 7.01
C PHE A 43 4.47 -10.97 6.10
N HIS A 44 4.06 -11.92 5.26
CA HIS A 44 4.98 -12.57 4.33
C HIS A 44 5.42 -11.57 3.24
N PRO A 45 6.72 -11.41 2.97
CA PRO A 45 7.22 -10.42 2.00
C PRO A 45 6.61 -10.55 0.60
N LYS A 46 6.40 -11.79 0.13
CA LYS A 46 5.73 -12.05 -1.16
C LYS A 46 4.31 -11.50 -1.22
N THR A 47 3.57 -11.54 -0.10
CA THR A 47 2.20 -11.02 -0.01
C THR A 47 2.21 -9.50 -0.03
N ILE A 48 3.13 -8.87 0.72
CA ILE A 48 3.32 -7.41 0.71
C ILE A 48 3.64 -6.94 -0.71
N ASN A 49 4.65 -7.53 -1.34
CA ASN A 49 5.06 -7.20 -2.70
C ASN A 49 3.91 -7.41 -3.70
N GLY A 50 3.19 -8.53 -3.61
CA GLY A 50 2.03 -8.79 -4.45
C GLY A 50 0.92 -7.74 -4.30
N CYS A 51 0.65 -7.28 -3.08
CA CYS A 51 -0.33 -6.21 -2.83
C CYS A 51 0.13 -4.87 -3.43
N ILE A 52 1.41 -4.50 -3.26
CA ILE A 52 1.96 -3.24 -3.81
C ILE A 52 1.93 -3.27 -5.34
N TRP A 53 2.30 -4.38 -5.98
CA TRP A 53 2.29 -4.51 -7.44
C TRP A 53 0.88 -4.38 -8.01
N LYS A 54 -0.11 -5.04 -7.40
CA LYS A 54 -1.52 -4.97 -7.81
C LYS A 54 -2.23 -3.68 -7.41
N LEU A 55 -1.56 -2.74 -6.74
CA LEU A 55 -2.21 -1.58 -6.14
C LEU A 55 -2.94 -0.70 -7.17
N ILE A 56 -2.29 -0.45 -8.32
CA ILE A 56 -2.89 0.34 -9.41
C ILE A 56 -3.95 -0.41 -10.22
N GLU A 57 -3.86 -1.73 -10.29
CA GLU A 57 -4.89 -2.56 -10.93
C GLU A 57 -6.15 -2.63 -10.07
N LYS A 58 -5.97 -2.71 -8.75
CA LYS A 58 -7.07 -2.86 -7.79
C LYS A 58 -7.73 -1.53 -7.40
N TYR A 59 -6.97 -0.44 -7.39
CA TYR A 59 -7.46 0.89 -7.02
C TYR A 59 -7.04 1.96 -8.05
N PRO A 60 -7.39 1.80 -9.33
CA PRO A 60 -7.01 2.74 -10.40
C PRO A 60 -7.64 4.12 -10.20
N ASP A 61 -8.75 4.19 -9.46
CA ASP A 61 -9.49 5.39 -9.07
C ASP A 61 -8.88 6.13 -7.87
N LYS A 62 -7.92 5.51 -7.16
CA LYS A 62 -7.31 6.09 -5.94
C LYS A 62 -5.81 6.30 -6.05
N VAL A 63 -5.10 5.45 -6.78
CA VAL A 63 -3.63 5.43 -6.81
C VAL A 63 -3.13 5.48 -8.24
N TYR A 64 -2.12 6.30 -8.46
CA TYR A 64 -1.38 6.35 -9.73
C TYR A 64 0.12 6.31 -9.47
N LYS A 65 0.89 6.14 -10.56
CA LYS A 65 2.35 6.16 -10.52
C LYS A 65 2.84 7.44 -11.19
N PRO A 66 3.33 8.45 -10.43
CA PRO A 66 3.96 9.62 -11.05
C PRO A 66 5.27 9.24 -11.75
N GLU A 67 5.97 8.24 -11.23
CA GLU A 67 7.26 7.76 -11.74
C GLU A 67 7.38 6.22 -11.57
N LYS A 68 8.40 5.62 -12.19
CA LYS A 68 8.64 4.17 -12.08
C LYS A 68 8.92 3.79 -10.63
N GLY A 69 8.00 3.02 -10.05
CA GLY A 69 8.14 2.48 -8.70
C GLY A 69 7.72 3.42 -7.58
N ILE A 70 7.23 4.63 -7.90
CA ILE A 70 6.60 5.54 -6.94
C ILE A 70 5.08 5.39 -7.03
N PHE A 71 4.41 5.31 -5.88
CA PHE A 71 2.95 5.27 -5.77
C PHE A 71 2.46 6.52 -5.07
N ARG A 72 1.34 7.09 -5.53
CA ARG A 72 0.77 8.33 -4.99
C ARG A 72 -0.75 8.33 -5.10
N LEU A 73 -1.43 8.96 -4.14
CA LEU A 73 -2.89 9.13 -4.20
C LEU A 73 -3.28 10.14 -5.28
N LEU A 74 -4.33 9.83 -6.03
CA LEU A 74 -4.87 10.68 -7.09
C LEU A 74 -5.33 12.04 -6.59
N LYS A 75 -5.85 12.14 -5.35
CA LYS A 75 -6.24 13.42 -4.74
C LYS A 75 -5.10 14.42 -4.55
N TYR A 76 -3.84 13.97 -4.62
CA TYR A 76 -2.66 14.84 -4.56
C TYR A 76 -2.07 15.12 -5.95
N LYS A 77 -2.64 14.57 -7.02
CA LYS A 77 -2.26 14.87 -8.39
C LYS A 77 -2.64 16.34 -8.65
N LYS A 78 -1.61 17.16 -8.91
CA LYS A 78 -1.76 18.52 -9.39
C LYS A 78 -1.58 18.51 -10.90
#